data_AF-A0A6A6HP31-F1
#
_entry.id   AF-A0A6A6HP31-F1
#
_cell.length_a   1.000
_cell.length_b   1.000
_cell.length_c   1.000
_cell.angle_alpha   90.00
_cell.angle_beta   90.00
_cell.angle_gamma   90.00
#
_symmetry.space_group_name_H-M   'P 1'
#
loop_
_entity.id
_entity.type
_entity.pdbx_description
1 polymer ?
#
loop_
_entity_poly.entity_id
_entity_poly.type
_entity_poly.pdbx_seq_one_letter_code
_entity_poly.pdbx_strand_id
1 'polypeptide(L)'
;MDGKPVALIRTAQKNVERLAGEICASVPQYVDCDHAARQRLLPSEKSETHDKRLDDVSDHDNKRACHLHTPNHQADVYSLIFPLYAAGRAKTLPEIRIWAIEQLHYMGSHFHLRNAEEVAQILERGAEVRPWEVYALLGSYAFTA
;
A
#
# COMPACT_ATOMS: atom_id res chain seq x y z
N MET A 1 -14.62 40.27 11.98
CA MET A 1 -15.40 39.03 11.70
C MET A 1 -14.41 37.85 11.63
N ASP A 2 -13.53 37.70 12.62
CA ASP A 2 -12.17 37.19 12.35
C ASP A 2 -11.92 35.75 12.82
N GLY A 3 -12.97 35.01 13.22
CA GLY A 3 -12.86 33.63 13.73
C GLY A 3 -13.18 32.53 12.71
N LYS A 4 -13.79 32.85 11.56
CA LYS A 4 -14.24 31.83 10.59
C LYS A 4 -13.12 31.07 9.88
N PRO A 5 -12.01 31.69 9.43
CA PRO A 5 -10.97 30.98 8.68
C PRO A 5 -10.24 29.91 9.50
N VAL A 6 -9.94 30.21 10.77
CA VAL A 6 -9.22 29.30 11.67
C VAL A 6 -10.08 28.07 12.02
N ALA A 7 -11.38 28.26 12.22
CA ALA A 7 -12.31 27.16 12.49
C ALA A 7 -12.43 26.21 11.28
N LEU A 8 -12.42 26.73 10.06
CA LEU A 8 -12.46 25.94 8.83
C LEU A 8 -11.17 25.13 8.63
N ILE A 9 -10.01 25.75 8.85
CA ILE A 9 -8.70 25.06 8.75
C ILE A 9 -8.64 23.88 9.74
N ARG A 10 -9.05 24.11 10.99
CA ARG A 10 -9.07 23.05 12.02
C ARG A 10 -10.02 21.91 11.65
N THR A 11 -11.18 22.24 11.09
CA THR A 11 -12.13 21.23 10.60
C THR A 11 -11.54 20.41 9.46
N ALA A 12 -10.86 21.07 8.51
CA ALA A 12 -10.19 20.39 7.40
C ALA A 12 -9.09 19.45 7.90
N GLN A 13 -8.26 19.88 8.86
CA GLN A 13 -7.22 19.04 9.47
C GLN A 13 -7.81 17.79 10.11
N LYS A 14 -8.86 17.93 10.93
CA LYS A 14 -9.56 16.79 11.54
C LYS A 14 -10.13 15.82 10.51
N ASN A 15 -10.66 16.34 9.40
CA ASN A 15 -11.17 15.49 8.31
C ASN A 15 -10.04 14.71 7.63
N VAL A 16 -8.88 15.35 7.41
CA VAL A 16 -7.69 14.68 6.86
C VAL A 16 -7.21 13.58 7.79
N GLU A 17 -7.11 13.86 9.09
CA GLU A 17 -6.70 12.88 10.11
C GLU A 17 -7.64 11.68 10.16
N ARG A 18 -8.95 11.93 10.17
CA ARG A 18 -9.96 10.86 10.15
C ARG A 18 -9.85 10.01 8.89
N LEU A 19 -9.81 10.64 7.71
CA LEU A 19 -9.74 9.92 6.44
C LEU A 19 -8.43 9.14 6.29
N ALA A 20 -7.31 9.71 6.72
CA ALA A 20 -6.03 9.02 6.74
C ALA A 20 -6.09 7.77 7.64
N GLY A 21 -6.69 7.89 8.83
CA GLY A 21 -6.92 6.75 9.72
C GLY A 21 -7.79 5.65 9.09
N GLU A 22 -8.89 6.03 8.42
CA GLU A 22 -9.78 5.09 7.71
C GLU A 22 -9.06 4.36 6.57
N ILE A 23 -8.25 5.08 5.78
CA ILE A 23 -7.40 4.48 4.73
C ILE A 23 -6.46 3.46 5.36
N CYS A 24 -5.69 3.85 6.38
CA CYS A 24 -4.71 2.97 7.00
C CYS A 24 -5.34 1.73 7.64
N ALA A 25 -6.50 1.90 8.30
CA ALA A 25 -7.24 0.79 8.88
C ALA A 25 -7.77 -0.21 7.83
N SER A 26 -8.03 0.26 6.60
CA SER A 26 -8.54 -0.58 5.51
C SER A 26 -7.46 -1.34 4.75
N VAL A 27 -6.21 -0.91 4.76
CA VAL A 27 -5.16 -1.51 3.93
C VAL A 27 -4.82 -2.97 4.32
N PRO A 28 -4.73 -3.38 5.60
CA PRO A 28 -4.35 -4.74 5.98
C PRO A 28 -5.19 -5.84 5.33
N GLN A 29 -6.49 -5.63 5.14
CA GLN A 29 -7.37 -6.63 4.51
C GLN A 29 -7.03 -6.95 3.04
N TYR A 30 -6.13 -6.17 2.44
CA TYR A 30 -5.61 -6.37 1.10
C TYR A 30 -4.14 -6.80 1.09
N VAL A 31 -3.31 -6.29 2.01
CA VAL A 31 -1.85 -6.47 1.93
C VAL A 31 -1.28 -7.43 2.97
N ASP A 32 -1.95 -7.64 4.12
CA ASP A 32 -1.48 -8.56 5.16
C ASP A 32 -1.81 -10.02 4.79
N CYS A 33 -0.97 -10.58 3.91
CA CYS A 33 -1.18 -11.90 3.32
C CYS A 33 -1.09 -13.05 4.34
N ASP A 34 -0.39 -12.83 5.46
CA ASP A 34 -0.25 -13.82 6.52
C ASP A 34 -1.48 -13.88 7.43
N HIS A 35 -2.27 -12.79 7.52
CA HIS A 35 -3.46 -12.73 8.34
C HIS A 35 -4.68 -12.18 7.59
N ALA A 36 -4.87 -10.86 7.55
CA ALA A 36 -6.16 -10.26 7.17
C ALA A 36 -6.54 -10.49 5.69
N ALA A 37 -5.58 -10.55 4.79
CA ALA A 37 -5.80 -10.80 3.36
C ALA A 37 -5.78 -12.30 3.00
N ARG A 38 -5.48 -13.20 3.94
CA ARG A 38 -5.27 -14.64 3.68
C ARG A 38 -6.43 -15.31 2.96
N GLN A 39 -7.68 -14.91 3.26
CA GLN A 39 -8.88 -15.48 2.63
C GLN A 39 -9.02 -15.15 1.13
N ARG A 40 -8.26 -14.15 0.64
CA ARG A 40 -8.26 -13.71 -0.76
C ARG A 40 -7.16 -14.37 -1.60
N LEU A 41 -6.29 -15.14 -0.95
CA LEU A 41 -5.17 -15.83 -1.59
C LEU A 41 -5.62 -17.15 -2.20
N LEU A 42 -4.99 -17.53 -3.30
CA LEU A 42 -5.14 -18.89 -3.80
C LEU A 42 -4.47 -19.86 -2.82
N PRO A 43 -5.05 -21.06 -2.59
CA PRO A 43 -4.36 -22.11 -1.86
C PRO A 43 -3.00 -22.33 -2.51
N SER A 44 -1.92 -22.12 -1.76
CA SER A 44 -0.61 -22.60 -2.18
C SER A 44 -0.75 -24.11 -2.30
N GLU A 45 -0.66 -24.64 -3.53
CA GLU A 45 -0.56 -26.08 -3.73
C GLU A 45 0.61 -26.52 -2.86
N LYS A 46 0.30 -27.29 -1.82
CA LYS A 46 1.36 -27.93 -1.03
C LYS A 46 2.19 -28.68 -2.06
N SER A 47 3.46 -28.31 -2.20
CA SER A 47 4.41 -29.07 -2.98
C SER A 47 4.55 -30.44 -2.31
N GLU A 48 3.63 -31.35 -2.60
CA GLU A 48 3.77 -32.78 -2.38
C GLU A 48 4.73 -33.30 -3.45
N THR A 49 5.99 -32.88 -3.38
CA THR A 49 7.08 -33.58 -4.03
C THR A 49 7.97 -34.11 -2.93
N HIS A 50 7.69 -35.37 -2.60
CA HIS A 50 8.68 -36.33 -2.14
C HIS A 50 10.03 -36.07 -2.82
N ASP A 51 10.99 -35.47 -2.12
CA ASP A 51 12.37 -35.91 -2.24
C ASP A 51 13.14 -35.62 -0.95
N LYS A 52 13.47 -36.69 -0.23
CA LYS A 52 14.48 -36.65 0.83
C LYS A 52 15.82 -36.80 0.15
N ARG A 53 16.53 -35.71 -0.12
CA ARG A 53 17.98 -35.74 -0.29
C ARG A 53 18.67 -34.65 0.49
N LEU A 54 19.76 -35.11 1.09
CA LEU A 54 20.56 -34.50 2.15
C LEU A 54 21.40 -33.32 1.63
N ASP A 55 21.87 -32.55 2.61
CA ASP A 55 23.06 -31.70 2.60
C ASP A 55 22.88 -30.21 2.21
N ASP A 56 22.93 -29.38 3.27
CA ASP A 56 23.96 -28.36 3.48
C ASP A 56 23.58 -26.86 3.34
N VAL A 57 24.09 -26.13 4.35
CA VAL A 57 24.20 -24.69 4.60
C VAL A 57 22.91 -23.88 4.85
N SER A 58 22.86 -23.38 6.09
CA SER A 58 22.05 -22.31 6.64
C SER A 58 21.55 -21.25 5.66
N ASP A 59 20.24 -21.02 5.65
CA ASP A 59 19.72 -19.67 5.63
C ASP A 59 18.47 -19.59 6.51
N HIS A 60 18.57 -18.81 7.59
CA HIS A 60 17.51 -18.65 8.59
C HIS A 60 16.53 -17.54 8.18
N ASP A 61 16.53 -17.12 6.91
CA ASP A 61 15.61 -16.14 6.37
C ASP A 61 14.28 -16.79 5.93
N ASN A 62 13.39 -16.88 6.91
CA ASN A 62 11.97 -16.56 6.80
C ASN A 62 11.39 -16.69 5.39
N LYS A 63 11.16 -17.94 4.97
CA LYS A 63 10.53 -18.33 3.70
C LYS A 63 9.07 -17.84 3.71
N ARG A 64 8.85 -16.53 3.48
CA ARG A 64 7.53 -15.94 3.25
C ARG A 64 6.87 -16.80 2.19
N ALA A 65 5.74 -17.42 2.54
CA ALA A 65 5.07 -18.35 1.66
C ALA A 65 4.82 -17.68 0.31
N CYS A 66 5.46 -18.17 -0.75
CA CYS A 66 5.19 -17.77 -2.12
C CYS A 66 3.77 -18.22 -2.45
N HIS A 67 2.80 -17.35 -2.22
CA HIS A 67 1.41 -17.57 -2.58
C HIS A 67 1.08 -16.82 -3.85
N LEU A 68 0.10 -17.33 -4.60
CA LEU A 68 -0.36 -16.71 -5.82
C LEU A 68 -1.50 -15.74 -5.51
N HIS A 69 -1.43 -14.56 -6.10
CA HIS A 69 -2.51 -13.58 -6.07
C HIS A 69 -3.43 -13.77 -7.28
N THR A 70 -4.74 -13.66 -7.06
CA THR A 70 -5.68 -13.56 -8.17
C THR A 70 -5.55 -12.19 -8.85
N PRO A 71 -5.89 -12.06 -10.14
CA PRO A 71 -5.92 -10.76 -10.81
C PRO A 71 -6.81 -9.73 -10.09
N ASN A 72 -7.94 -10.18 -9.53
CA ASN A 72 -8.84 -9.32 -8.75
C ASN A 72 -8.17 -8.80 -7.47
N HIS A 73 -7.43 -9.66 -6.76
CA HIS A 73 -6.70 -9.24 -5.57
C HIS A 73 -5.58 -8.25 -5.93
N GLN A 74 -4.87 -8.46 -7.04
CA GLN A 74 -3.88 -7.49 -7.52
C GLN A 74 -4.51 -6.14 -7.88
N ALA A 75 -5.67 -6.14 -8.55
CA ALA A 75 -6.39 -4.92 -8.88
C ALA A 75 -6.87 -4.16 -7.62
N ASP A 76 -7.38 -4.88 -6.63
CA ASP A 76 -7.77 -4.32 -5.34
C ASP A 76 -6.57 -3.66 -4.64
N VAL A 77 -5.42 -4.33 -4.60
CA VAL A 77 -4.19 -3.78 -3.99
C VAL A 77 -3.69 -2.57 -4.79
N TYR A 78 -3.73 -2.62 -6.11
CA TYR A 78 -3.38 -1.47 -6.96
C TYR A 78 -4.25 -0.23 -6.67
N SER A 79 -5.54 -0.43 -6.38
CA SER A 79 -6.45 0.66 -6.04
C SER A 79 -6.06 1.43 -4.77
N LEU A 80 -5.24 0.83 -3.89
CA LEU A 80 -4.76 1.44 -2.64
C LEU A 80 -3.62 2.44 -2.85
N ILE A 81 -2.94 2.44 -4.00
CA ILE A 81 -1.74 3.27 -4.21
C ILE A 81 -2.08 4.76 -4.04
N PHE A 82 -3.18 5.22 -4.65
CA PHE A 82 -3.57 6.63 -4.57
C PHE A 82 -4.07 7.05 -3.17
N PRO A 83 -4.94 6.29 -2.48
CA PRO A 83 -5.29 6.54 -1.10
C PRO A 83 -4.08 6.63 -0.16
N LEU A 84 -3.12 5.70 -0.25
CA LEU A 84 -1.90 5.71 0.55
C LEU A 84 -1.05 6.95 0.26
N TYR A 85 -0.94 7.36 -1.01
CA TYR A 85 -0.29 8.60 -1.39
C TYR A 85 -0.98 9.86 -0.83
N ALA A 86 -2.32 9.88 -0.84
CA ALA A 86 -3.08 10.98 -0.28
C ALA A 86 -2.87 11.09 1.25
N ALA A 87 -2.91 9.96 1.95
CA ALA A 87 -2.65 9.90 3.39
C ALA A 87 -1.20 10.31 3.72
N GLY A 88 -0.21 9.76 3.01
CA GLY A 88 1.21 10.03 3.27
C GLY A 88 1.68 11.45 2.90
N ARG A 89 0.90 12.20 2.13
CA ARG A 89 1.18 13.63 1.89
C ARG A 89 0.66 14.57 2.96
N ALA A 90 -0.22 14.12 3.85
CA ALA A 90 -0.77 14.96 4.90
C ALA A 90 0.36 15.43 5.83
N LYS A 91 0.70 16.73 5.79
CA LYS A 91 1.78 17.31 6.60
C LYS A 91 1.51 17.24 8.11
N THR A 92 0.26 16.99 8.51
CA THR A 92 -0.17 16.91 9.91
C THR A 92 0.11 15.55 10.55
N LEU A 93 0.50 14.53 9.78
CA LEU A 93 0.59 13.13 10.23
C LEU A 93 1.89 12.46 9.75
N PRO A 94 3.05 12.79 10.35
CA PRO A 94 4.34 12.25 9.93
C PRO A 94 4.44 10.72 10.07
N GLU A 95 3.82 10.14 11.10
CA GLU A 95 3.76 8.69 11.31
C GLU A 95 2.99 7.97 10.20
N ILE A 96 1.87 8.54 9.73
CA ILE A 96 1.10 7.99 8.62
C ILE A 96 1.91 8.02 7.33
N ARG A 97 2.74 9.05 7.13
CA ARG A 97 3.64 9.11 5.97
C ARG A 97 4.64 7.98 5.95
N ILE A 98 5.33 7.73 7.07
CA ILE A 98 6.30 6.65 7.18
C ILE A 98 5.61 5.31 6.89
N TRP A 99 4.48 5.07 7.55
CA TRP A 99 3.73 3.84 7.37
C TRP A 99 3.22 3.67 5.93
N ALA A 100 2.71 4.72 5.28
CA ALA A 100 2.27 4.65 3.89
C ALA A 100 3.41 4.33 2.92
N ILE A 101 4.60 4.89 3.16
CA ILE A 101 5.82 4.58 2.38
C ILE A 101 6.16 3.09 2.52
N GLU A 102 6.17 2.55 3.75
CA GLU A 102 6.44 1.14 4.00
C GLU A 102 5.44 0.23 3.28
N GLN A 103 4.15 0.55 3.33
CA GLN A 103 3.12 -0.21 2.62
C GLN A 103 3.32 -0.16 1.10
N LEU A 104 3.66 1.00 0.54
CA LEU A 104 3.90 1.16 -0.90
C LEU A 104 5.13 0.38 -1.37
N HIS A 105 6.22 0.36 -0.62
CA HIS A 105 7.39 -0.48 -0.91
C HIS A 105 7.05 -1.97 -0.79
N TYR A 106 6.28 -2.36 0.22
CA TYR A 106 5.80 -3.73 0.33
C TYR A 106 4.94 -4.12 -0.88
N MET A 107 4.04 -3.25 -1.32
CA MET A 107 3.24 -3.45 -2.53
C MET A 107 4.12 -3.56 -3.79
N GLY A 108 5.15 -2.73 -3.92
CA GLY A 108 6.09 -2.78 -5.03
C GLY A 108 6.89 -4.08 -5.09
N SER A 109 7.38 -4.54 -3.94
CA SER A 109 8.23 -5.74 -3.84
C SER A 109 7.45 -7.05 -3.84
N HIS A 110 6.35 -7.14 -3.08
CA HIS A 110 5.56 -8.37 -2.92
C HIS A 110 4.55 -8.59 -4.05
N PHE A 111 3.86 -7.53 -4.49
CA PHE A 111 2.85 -7.62 -5.56
C PHE A 111 3.39 -7.25 -6.95
N HIS A 112 4.68 -6.92 -7.04
CA HIS A 112 5.35 -6.48 -8.27
C HIS A 112 4.70 -5.24 -8.93
N LEU A 113 4.14 -4.34 -8.11
CA LEU A 113 3.49 -3.12 -8.58
C LEU A 113 4.50 -1.99 -8.70
N ARG A 114 5.12 -1.86 -9.88
CA ARG A 114 6.11 -0.79 -10.16
C ARG A 114 5.62 0.60 -9.77
N ASN A 115 4.36 0.91 -10.04
CA ASN A 115 3.78 2.22 -9.71
C ASN A 115 3.70 2.47 -8.20
N ALA A 116 3.55 1.43 -7.37
CA ALA A 116 3.59 1.58 -5.91
C ALA A 116 5.00 1.98 -5.45
N GLU A 117 6.03 1.36 -6.01
CA GLU A 117 7.43 1.70 -5.75
C GLU A 117 7.77 3.14 -6.16
N GLU A 118 7.33 3.56 -7.36
CA GLU A 118 7.55 4.94 -7.82
C GLU A 118 6.85 5.96 -6.90
N VAL A 119 5.64 5.67 -6.42
CA VAL A 119 4.91 6.55 -5.51
C VAL A 119 5.53 6.58 -4.10
N ALA A 120 6.06 5.46 -3.61
CA ALA A 120 6.81 5.43 -2.36
C ALA A 120 7.99 6.42 -2.41
N GLN A 121 8.78 6.35 -3.48
CA GLN A 121 9.93 7.22 -3.67
C GLN A 121 9.56 8.70 -3.84
N ILE A 122 8.38 9.02 -4.40
CA ILE A 122 7.86 10.40 -4.45
C ILE A 122 7.63 10.91 -3.02
N LEU A 123 7.02 10.10 -2.16
CA LEU A 123 6.79 10.44 -0.76
C LEU A 123 8.11 10.54 0.03
N GLU A 124 9.08 9.66 -0.19
CA GLU A 124 10.38 9.72 0.50
C GLU A 124 11.14 11.00 0.22
N ARG A 125 11.24 11.37 -1.07
CA ARG A 125 11.93 12.59 -1.51
C ARG A 125 11.26 13.87 -1.03
N GLY A 126 10.03 13.78 -0.52
CA GLY A 126 9.22 14.94 -0.15
C GLY A 126 8.92 15.85 -1.33
N ALA A 127 8.89 15.28 -2.53
CA ALA A 127 8.55 16.02 -3.72
C ALA A 127 7.10 16.51 -3.63
N GLU A 128 6.88 17.82 -3.79
CA GLU A 128 5.53 18.39 -3.88
C GLU A 128 4.93 18.11 -5.27
N VAL A 129 4.65 16.84 -5.53
CA VAL A 129 3.94 16.38 -6.73
C VAL A 129 2.44 16.61 -6.53
N ARG A 130 1.76 17.12 -7.55
CA ARG A 130 0.32 17.41 -7.44
C ARG A 130 -0.48 16.11 -7.44
N PRO A 131 -1.62 16.03 -6.71
CA PRO A 131 -2.43 14.81 -6.66
C PRO A 131 -2.75 14.22 -8.03
N TRP A 132 -3.10 15.10 -8.97
CA TRP A 132 -3.48 14.73 -10.33
C TRP A 132 -2.33 14.15 -11.16
N GLU A 133 -1.09 14.54 -10.88
CA GLU A 133 0.08 14.00 -11.59
C GLU A 133 0.34 12.56 -11.16
N VAL A 134 0.20 12.25 -9.87
CA VAL A 134 0.26 10.86 -9.40
C VAL A 134 -0.94 10.07 -9.89
N TYR A 135 -2.15 10.64 -9.87
CA TYR A 135 -3.32 9.96 -10.43
C TYR A 135 -3.14 9.61 -11.92
N ALA A 136 -2.54 10.51 -12.70
CA ALA A 136 -2.18 10.27 -14.10
C ALA A 136 -1.12 9.17 -14.25
N LEU A 137 -0.08 9.18 -13.40
CA LEU A 137 0.98 8.16 -13.37
C LEU A 137 0.40 6.75 -13.17
N LEU A 138 -0.63 6.61 -12.33
CA LEU A 138 -1.30 5.34 -12.08
C LEU A 138 -2.15 4.84 -13.26
N GLY A 139 -2.15 5.53 -14.40
CA GLY A 139 -2.85 5.09 -15.59
C GLY A 139 -4.37 5.19 -15.48
N SER A 140 -4.90 6.00 -14.55
CA SER A 140 -6.35 6.12 -14.34
C SER A 140 -7.13 6.73 -15.50
N TYR A 141 -6.46 7.28 -16.52
CA TYR A 141 -7.09 7.59 -17.81
C TYR A 141 -7.47 6.34 -18.63
N ALA A 142 -6.93 5.17 -18.30
CA ALA A 142 -7.22 3.89 -18.96
C ALA A 142 -8.33 3.07 -18.26
N PHE A 143 -8.79 3.49 -17.07
CA PHE A 143 -9.88 2.81 -16.33
C PHE A 143 -11.28 3.30 -16.73
N THR A 144 -11.37 4.22 -17.69
CA THR A 144 -12.62 4.66 -18.34
C THR A 144 -12.60 4.29 -19.82
N ALA A 145 -12.90 3.04 -20.15
CA ALA A 145 -13.27 2.60 -21.50
C ALA A 145 -14.15 1.35 -21.42
#